data_AF-A0A9P5XVA4-F1
#
_entry.id   AF-A0A9P5XVA4-F1
#
_cell.length_a   1.000
_cell.length_b   1.000
_cell.length_c   1.000
_cell.angle_alpha   90.00
_cell.angle_beta   90.00
_cell.angle_gamma   90.00
#
_symmetry.space_group_name_H-M   'P 1'
#
loop_
_entity.id
_entity.type
_entity.pdbx_description
1 polymer ?
#
loop_
_entity_poly.entity_id
_entity_poly.type
_entity_poly.pdbx_seq_one_letter_code
_entity_poly.pdbx_strand_id
1 'polypeptide(L)'
;GADPNSPEVFKQHIFLIRENVAQLQNFARNALTGIQNAYHTGNNPAQTEASITALKQTLQMISDMLRNSGVGALPLLPTTGPGAPVIAPTEQQLLIETNQSIQTLYERLNRRQDSAAVVANLLGAPD
;
A
#
# COMPACT_ATOMS: atom_id res chain seq x y z
N GLY A 1 -22.01 -3.99 -19.62
CA GLY A 1 -21.34 -3.54 -18.39
C GLY A 1 -19.88 -3.88 -18.52
N ALA A 2 -18.97 -2.96 -18.19
CA ALA A 2 -17.53 -3.23 -18.26
C ALA A 2 -17.17 -4.28 -17.20
N ASP A 3 -16.36 -5.27 -17.58
CA ASP A 3 -15.88 -6.27 -16.63
C ASP A 3 -14.99 -5.57 -15.58
N PRO A 4 -15.28 -5.73 -14.28
CA PRO A 4 -14.54 -5.07 -13.22
C PRO A 4 -13.07 -5.52 -13.11
N ASN A 5 -12.72 -6.64 -13.74
CA ASN A 5 -11.35 -7.17 -13.83
C ASN A 5 -10.72 -6.92 -15.22
N SER A 6 -11.35 -6.08 -16.05
CA SER A 6 -10.77 -5.70 -17.34
C SER A 6 -9.46 -4.89 -17.17
N PRO A 7 -8.49 -5.07 -18.07
CA PRO A 7 -7.24 -4.30 -18.01
C PRO A 7 -7.46 -2.79 -18.19
N GLU A 8 -8.55 -2.38 -18.85
CA GLU A 8 -8.95 -0.98 -18.99
C GLU A 8 -9.32 -0.36 -17.64
N VAL A 9 -10.14 -1.06 -16.85
CA VAL A 9 -10.52 -0.62 -15.49
C VAL A 9 -9.29 -0.58 -14.58
N PHE A 10 -8.40 -1.56 -14.70
CA PHE A 10 -7.13 -1.58 -13.97
C PHE A 10 -6.24 -0.37 -14.30
N LYS A 11 -6.09 -0.02 -15.58
CA LYS A 11 -5.34 1.19 -16.01
C LYS A 11 -5.96 2.46 -15.43
N GLN A 12 -7.29 2.54 -15.40
CA GLN A 12 -7.99 3.68 -14.84
C GLN A 12 -7.75 3.80 -13.33
N HIS A 13 -7.77 2.68 -12.59
CA HIS A 13 -7.41 2.66 -11.18
C HIS A 13 -5.96 3.12 -10.94
N ILE A 14 -5.00 2.69 -11.77
CA ILE A 14 -3.61 3.17 -11.68
C ILE A 14 -3.55 4.69 -11.83
N PHE A 15 -4.20 5.24 -12.85
CA PHE A 15 -4.17 6.69 -13.10
C PHE A 15 -4.74 7.47 -11.90
N LEU A 16 -5.89 7.03 -11.40
CA LEU A 16 -6.56 7.66 -10.27
C LEU A 16 -5.73 7.56 -8.99
N ILE A 17 -5.11 6.41 -8.71
CA ILE A 17 -4.22 6.26 -7.55
C ILE A 17 -3.00 7.18 -7.68
N ARG A 18 -2.39 7.30 -8.86
CA ARG A 18 -1.24 8.19 -9.07
C ARG A 18 -1.58 9.65 -8.80
N GLU A 19 -2.73 10.11 -9.26
CA GLU A 19 -3.20 11.48 -8.99
C GLU A 19 -3.35 11.71 -7.48
N ASN A 20 -4.00 10.78 -6.79
CA ASN A 20 -4.20 10.87 -5.34
C ASN A 20 -2.87 10.83 -4.56
N VAL A 21 -1.89 10.04 -5.01
CA VAL A 21 -0.55 10.02 -4.41
C VAL A 21 0.17 11.37 -4.59
N ALA A 22 0.01 12.04 -5.73
CA ALA A 22 0.58 13.38 -5.93
C ALA A 22 -0.06 14.40 -4.98
N GLN A 23 -1.38 14.33 -4.77
CA GLN A 23 -2.08 15.16 -3.79
C GLN A 23 -1.62 14.86 -2.35
N LEU A 24 -1.46 13.58 -2.00
CA LEU A 24 -0.93 13.15 -0.70
C LEU A 24 0.46 13.75 -0.43
N GLN A 25 1.35 13.74 -1.43
CA GLN A 25 2.68 14.35 -1.30
C GLN A 25 2.60 15.86 -1.05
N ASN A 26 1.68 16.56 -1.71
CA ASN A 26 1.47 18.00 -1.48
C ASN A 26 0.94 18.27 -0.07
N PHE A 27 -0.07 17.53 0.40
CA PHE A 27 -0.56 17.66 1.79
C PHE A 27 0.52 17.33 2.81
N ALA A 28 1.37 16.33 2.55
CA ALA A 28 2.47 15.96 3.43
C ALA A 28 3.52 17.07 3.52
N ARG A 29 3.90 17.68 2.39
CA ARG A 29 4.81 18.83 2.38
C ARG A 29 4.21 20.03 3.10
N ASN A 30 2.95 20.36 2.82
CA ASN A 30 2.28 21.49 3.46
C ASN A 30 2.13 21.28 4.97
N ALA A 31 1.77 20.06 5.41
CA ALA A 31 1.73 19.72 6.82
C ALA A 31 3.13 19.81 7.46
N LEU A 32 4.17 19.30 6.79
CA LEU A 32 5.55 19.36 7.28
C LEU A 32 6.04 20.81 7.41
N THR A 33 5.85 21.64 6.39
CA THR A 33 6.18 23.07 6.41
C THR A 33 5.36 23.80 7.48
N GLY A 34 4.09 23.43 7.64
CA GLY A 34 3.19 23.90 8.68
C GLY A 34 3.70 23.61 10.09
N ILE A 35 4.12 22.36 10.35
CA ILE A 35 4.66 21.89 11.63
C ILE A 35 6.02 22.54 11.92
N GLN A 36 6.92 22.57 10.93
CA GLN A 36 8.26 23.16 11.07
C GLN A 36 8.21 24.65 11.36
N ASN A 37 7.20 25.34 10.82
CA ASN A 37 7.01 26.78 11.00
C ASN A 37 5.79 27.11 11.86
N ALA A 38 5.42 26.23 12.80
CA ALA A 38 4.18 26.35 13.58
C ALA A 38 4.09 27.61 14.45
N TYR A 39 5.19 28.34 14.62
CA TYR A 39 5.29 29.56 15.43
C TYR A 39 5.90 30.76 14.68
N HIS A 40 6.03 30.68 13.34
CA HIS A 40 6.50 31.81 12.54
C HIS A 40 5.35 32.71 12.08
N THR A 41 5.56 34.03 12.15
CA THR A 41 4.61 35.03 11.69
C THR A 41 4.30 34.84 10.21
N GLY A 42 3.04 34.52 9.88
CA GLY A 42 2.58 34.23 8.52
C GLY A 42 2.12 32.79 8.28
N ASN A 43 2.35 31.88 9.23
CA ASN A 43 1.88 30.51 9.14
C ASN A 43 0.63 30.30 10.01
N ASN A 44 -0.41 29.68 9.47
CA ASN A 44 -1.68 29.50 10.17
C ASN A 44 -1.81 28.05 10.70
N PRO A 45 -1.83 27.83 12.03
CA PRO A 45 -1.99 26.51 12.63
C PRO A 45 -3.26 25.77 12.16
N ALA A 46 -4.35 26.51 11.90
CA ALA A 46 -5.59 25.91 11.40
C ALA A 46 -5.44 25.33 9.99
N GLN A 47 -4.60 25.92 9.13
CA GLN A 47 -4.31 25.37 7.81
C GLN A 47 -3.42 24.13 7.88
N THR A 48 -2.47 24.09 8.82
CA THR A 48 -1.68 22.90 9.09
C THR A 48 -2.57 21.75 9.56
N GLU A 49 -3.49 22.01 10.50
CA GLU A 49 -4.45 21.01 10.99
C GLU A 49 -5.38 20.49 9.88
N ALA A 50 -5.89 21.38 9.04
CA ALA A 50 -6.68 21.00 7.86
C ALA A 50 -5.86 20.13 6.89
N SER A 51 -4.59 20.49 6.64
CA SER A 51 -3.70 19.70 5.78
C SER A 51 -3.39 18.31 6.36
N ILE A 52 -3.22 18.19 7.67
CA ILE A 52 -3.03 16.90 8.35
C ILE A 52 -4.29 16.04 8.27
N THR A 53 -5.47 16.66 8.42
CA THR A 53 -6.75 15.95 8.33
C THR A 53 -7.00 15.45 6.91
N ALA A 54 -6.79 16.30 5.91
CA ALA A 54 -6.85 15.93 4.50
C ALA A 54 -5.85 14.81 4.17
N LEU A 55 -4.61 14.92 4.67
CA LEU A 55 -3.59 13.88 4.50
C LEU A 55 -4.08 12.52 5.01
N LYS A 56 -4.64 12.45 6.23
CA LYS A 56 -5.16 11.21 6.82
C LYS A 56 -6.28 10.61 5.97
N GLN A 57 -7.21 11.43 5.52
CA GLN A 57 -8.34 11.00 4.68
C GLN A 57 -7.86 10.46 3.33
N THR A 58 -6.98 11.19 2.64
CA THR A 58 -6.40 10.76 1.36
C THR A 58 -5.60 9.47 1.52
N LEU A 59 -4.86 9.30 2.62
CA LEU A 59 -4.07 8.09 2.88
C LEU A 59 -4.97 6.87 3.09
N GLN A 60 -6.04 7.02 3.86
CA GLN A 60 -7.04 5.96 4.05
C GLN A 60 -7.68 5.56 2.72
N MET A 61 -8.14 6.55 1.94
CA MET A 61 -8.75 6.30 0.63
C MET A 61 -7.79 5.60 -0.33
N ILE A 62 -6.53 6.02 -0.41
CA ILE A 62 -5.52 5.36 -1.24
C ILE A 62 -5.30 3.92 -0.77
N SER A 63 -5.26 3.67 0.54
CA SER A 63 -5.11 2.31 1.09
C SER A 63 -6.25 1.40 0.66
N ASP A 64 -7.49 1.88 0.77
CA ASP A 64 -8.68 1.13 0.35
C ASP A 64 -8.69 0.89 -1.17
N MET A 65 -8.34 1.89 -1.96
CA MET A 65 -8.22 1.72 -3.42
C MET A 65 -7.13 0.73 -3.80
N LEU A 66 -5.95 0.80 -3.19
CA LEU A 66 -4.85 -0.13 -3.48
C LEU A 66 -5.23 -1.58 -3.16
N ARG A 67 -5.98 -1.81 -2.07
CA ARG A 67 -6.45 -3.14 -1.67
C ARG A 67 -7.52 -3.68 -2.62
N ASN A 68 -8.47 -2.84 -3.02
CA ASN A 68 -9.64 -3.28 -3.77
C ASN A 68 -9.41 -3.32 -5.29
N SER A 69 -8.44 -2.55 -5.81
CA SER A 69 -8.16 -2.45 -7.26
C SER A 69 -7.12 -3.43 -7.80
N GLY A 70 -6.46 -4.20 -6.92
CA GLY A 70 -5.33 -5.06 -7.29
C GLY A 70 -4.02 -4.31 -7.61
N VAL A 71 -4.05 -2.98 -7.73
CA VAL A 71 -2.84 -2.15 -7.96
C VAL A 71 -1.88 -2.23 -6.79
N GLY A 72 -2.37 -2.44 -5.57
CA GLY A 72 -1.54 -2.63 -4.38
C GLY A 72 -0.75 -3.95 -4.34
N ALA A 73 -1.05 -4.90 -5.22
CA ALA A 73 -0.29 -6.14 -5.37
C ALA A 73 0.89 -6.01 -6.34
N LEU A 74 1.06 -4.85 -6.99
CA LEU A 74 2.17 -4.63 -7.90
C LEU A 74 3.50 -4.65 -7.15
N PRO A 75 4.53 -5.31 -7.70
CA PRO A 75 5.85 -5.35 -7.08
C PRO A 75 6.42 -3.94 -6.97
N LEU A 76 6.97 -3.63 -5.80
CA LEU A 76 7.67 -2.37 -5.57
C LEU A 76 9.02 -2.44 -6.27
N LEU A 77 9.20 -1.61 -7.29
CA LEU A 77 10.48 -1.52 -7.99
C LEU A 77 11.52 -0.84 -7.09
N PRO A 78 12.76 -1.37 -7.02
CA PRO A 78 13.80 -0.75 -6.22
C PRO A 78 14.08 0.66 -6.75
N THR A 79 13.79 1.68 -5.94
CA THR A 79 14.11 3.06 -6.27
C THR A 79 15.60 3.30 -6.03
N THR A 80 16.38 3.31 -7.10
CA THR A 80 17.82 3.59 -7.08
C THR A 80 18.09 5.10 -6.91
N GLY A 81 17.57 5.71 -5.85
CA GLY A 81 17.80 7.14 -5.55
C GLY A 81 17.22 8.12 -6.59
N PRO A 82 17.34 9.44 -6.34
CA PRO A 82 16.83 10.45 -7.25
C PRO A 82 17.67 10.53 -8.53
N GLY A 83 17.08 10.16 -9.66
CA GLY A 83 17.64 10.37 -11.01
C GLY A 83 18.21 9.12 -11.70
N ALA A 84 18.27 7.97 -11.04
CA ALA A 84 18.69 6.74 -11.69
C ALA A 84 17.53 6.10 -12.49
N PRO A 85 17.81 5.45 -13.62
CA PRO A 85 16.80 4.74 -14.39
C PRO A 85 16.22 3.58 -13.55
N VAL A 86 14.89 3.55 -13.46
CA VAL A 86 14.17 2.41 -12.87
C VAL A 86 14.30 1.24 -13.84
N ILE A 87 15.15 0.27 -13.48
CA ILE A 87 15.29 -0.96 -14.25
C ILE A 87 14.11 -1.85 -13.87
N ALA A 88 13.16 -1.99 -14.80
CA ALA A 88 12.08 -2.93 -14.63
C ALA A 88 12.63 -4.37 -14.64
N PRO A 89 12.25 -5.23 -13.67
CA PRO A 89 12.64 -6.63 -13.67
C PRO A 89 12.10 -7.33 -14.91
N THR A 90 12.84 -8.33 -15.38
CA THR A 90 12.37 -9.15 -16.50
C THR A 90 11.20 -10.04 -16.07
N GLU A 91 10.38 -10.47 -17.02
CA GLU A 91 9.24 -11.36 -16.74
C GLU A 91 9.69 -12.64 -16.01
N GLN A 92 10.85 -13.20 -16.37
CA GLN A 92 11.42 -14.35 -15.69
C GLN A 92 11.73 -14.07 -14.21
N GLN A 93 12.26 -12.89 -13.89
CA GLN A 93 12.52 -12.49 -12.50
C GLN A 93 11.22 -12.35 -11.72
N LEU A 94 10.19 -11.74 -12.32
CA LEU A 94 8.86 -11.61 -11.72
C LEU A 94 8.22 -12.97 -11.44
N LEU A 95 8.36 -13.93 -12.36
CA LEU A 95 7.86 -15.29 -12.15
C LEU A 95 8.56 -16.01 -11.00
N ILE A 96 9.88 -15.82 -10.85
CA ILE A 96 10.66 -16.39 -9.74
C ILE A 96 10.18 -15.80 -8.41
N GLU A 97 10.10 -14.47 -8.31
CA GLU A 97 9.62 -13.78 -7.10
C GLU A 97 8.19 -14.19 -6.75
N THR A 98 7.32 -14.31 -7.76
CA THR A 98 5.92 -14.73 -7.57
C THR A 98 5.86 -16.14 -7.01
N ASN A 99 6.60 -17.10 -7.56
CA ASN A 99 6.63 -18.48 -7.05
C ASN A 99 7.16 -18.54 -5.61
N GLN A 100 8.21 -17.78 -5.29
CA GLN A 100 8.71 -17.69 -3.91
C GLN A 100 7.66 -17.11 -2.97
N SER A 101 6.95 -16.06 -3.38
CA SER A 101 5.90 -15.47 -2.57
C SER A 101 4.76 -16.45 -2.31
N ILE A 102 4.34 -17.21 -3.33
CA ILE A 102 3.31 -18.25 -3.21
C ILE A 102 3.76 -19.33 -2.22
N GLN A 103 5.01 -19.80 -2.34
CA GLN A 103 5.55 -20.82 -1.45
C GLN A 103 5.58 -20.37 0.01
N THR A 104 6.06 -19.15 0.28
CA THR A 104 6.08 -18.60 1.65
C THR A 104 4.67 -18.40 2.22
N LEU A 105 3.70 -18.02 1.39
CA LEU A 105 2.30 -17.90 1.81
C LEU A 105 1.70 -19.26 2.14
N TYR A 106 1.96 -20.28 1.33
CA TYR A 106 1.55 -21.66 1.59
C TYR A 106 2.16 -22.21 2.87
N GLU A 107 3.46 -22.01 3.10
CA GLU A 107 4.14 -22.44 4.33
C GLU A 107 3.55 -21.77 5.57
N ARG A 108 3.26 -20.46 5.49
CA ARG A 108 2.59 -19.73 6.58
C ARG A 108 1.18 -20.24 6.83
N LEU A 109 0.42 -20.53 5.78
CA LEU A 109 -0.92 -21.10 5.89
C LEU A 109 -0.87 -22.49 6.55
N ASN A 110 0.04 -23.34 6.09
CA ASN A 110 0.22 -24.69 6.62
C ASN A 110 0.60 -24.64 8.11
N ARG A 111 1.57 -23.80 8.50
CA ARG A 111 1.92 -23.60 9.92
C ARG A 111 0.73 -23.14 10.77
N ARG A 112 -0.13 -22.26 10.25
CA ARG A 112 -1.33 -21.82 10.98
C ARG A 112 -2.34 -22.95 11.14
N GLN A 113 -2.53 -23.78 10.12
CA GLN A 113 -3.41 -24.95 10.19
C GLN A 113 -2.88 -25.99 11.18
N ASP A 114 -1.57 -26.29 11.14
CA ASP A 114 -0.91 -27.20 12.08
C ASP A 114 -1.07 -26.71 13.52
N SER A 115 -0.81 -25.42 13.77
CA SER A 115 -0.96 -24.82 15.10
C SER A 115 -2.42 -24.88 15.61
N ALA A 116 -3.40 -24.64 14.73
CA ALA A 116 -4.81 -24.72 15.08
C ALA A 116 -5.25 -26.16 15.36
N ALA A 117 -4.74 -27.14 14.62
CA ALA A 117 -5.01 -28.56 14.84
C ALA A 117 -4.43 -29.06 16.17
N VAL A 118 -3.22 -28.63 16.53
CA VAL A 118 -2.60 -28.96 17.83
C VAL A 118 -3.42 -28.40 18.99
N VAL A 119 -3.89 -27.16 18.89
CA VAL A 119 -4.74 -26.54 19.92
C VAL A 119 -6.10 -27.25 20.03
N ALA A 120 -6.71 -27.64 18.91
CA ALA A 120 -7.96 -28.41 18.93
C ALA A 120 -7.80 -29.77 19.63
N ASN A 121 -6.68 -30.48 19.40
CA ASN A 121 -6.39 -31.73 20.10
C ASN A 121 -6.13 -31.54 21.61
N LEU A 122 -5.56 -30.41 22.02
CA LEU A 122 -5.36 -30.07 23.44
C LEU A 122 -6.67 -29.71 24.15
N LEU A 123 -7.61 -29.05 23.45
CA LEU A 123 -8.95 -28.73 24.00
C LEU A 123 -9.95 -29.90 23.91
N GLY A 124 -9.70 -30.88 23.05
CA GLY A 124 -10.54 -32.06 22.86
C GLY A 124 -10.12 -33.29 23.68
N ALA A 125 -9.01 -33.23 24.40
CA ALA A 125 -8.58 -34.30 25.29
C ALA A 125 -9.49 -34.35 26.54
N PRO A 126 -10.21 -35.44 26.80
CA PRO A 126 -10.94 -35.60 28.06
C PRO A 126 -9.96 -35.77 29.23
N ASP A 127 -10.34 -35.28 30.41
CA ASP A 127 -9.66 -35.49 31.70
C ASP A 127 -9.31 -36.97 31.96
#